data_AF-A0AAV8XQ79-F1
#
_entry.id   AF-A0AAV8XQ79-F1
#
_cell.length_a   1.000
_cell.length_b   1.000
_cell.length_c   1.000
_cell.angle_alpha   90.00
_cell.angle_beta   90.00
_cell.angle_gamma   90.00
#
_symmetry.space_group_name_H-M   'P 1'
#
loop_
_entity.id
_entity.type
_entity.pdbx_description
1 polymer ?
#
loop_
_entity_poly.entity_id
_entity_poly.type
_entity_poly.pdbx_seq_one_letter_code
_entity_poly.pdbx_strand_id
1 'polypeptide(L)' 'MRKKSPSYIQHHNIDIEDPKTGKIQHGDWRGATELTSLAVSTQKSLYRKAKNVRNKYKEYYNSLGAVDFQHKFVY' A
#
# COMPACT_ATOMS: atom_id res chain seq x y z
N MET A 1 11.29 -31.61 -5.40
CA MET A 1 9.99 -30.89 -5.22
C MET A 1 10.05 -29.55 -5.94
N ARG A 2 9.27 -29.34 -7.01
CA ARG A 2 9.12 -28.03 -7.67
C ARG A 2 8.28 -27.12 -6.76
N LYS A 3 8.83 -25.99 -6.31
CA LYS A 3 8.05 -24.94 -5.63
C LYS A 3 7.01 -24.42 -6.62
N LYS A 4 5.71 -24.56 -6.33
CA LYS A 4 4.65 -23.95 -7.12
C LYS A 4 4.84 -22.42 -7.06
N SER A 5 4.91 -21.77 -8.21
CA SER A 5 4.87 -20.31 -8.30
C SER A 5 3.61 -19.80 -7.59
N PRO A 6 3.66 -18.67 -6.87
CA PRO A 6 2.44 -18.08 -6.34
C PRO A 6 1.53 -17.77 -7.52
N SER A 7 0.35 -18.39 -7.55
CA SER A 7 -0.68 -18.05 -8.52
C SER A 7 -1.01 -16.57 -8.33
N TYR A 8 -0.87 -15.77 -9.38
CA TYR A 8 -1.36 -14.39 -9.37
C TYR A 8 -2.85 -14.34 -9.00
N ILE A 9 -3.28 -13.17 -8.54
CA ILE A 9 -4.68 -12.82 -8.23
C ILE A 9 -5.58 -13.36 -9.36
N GLN A 10 -6.56 -14.20 -9.02
CA GLN A 10 -7.50 -14.74 -10.02
C GLN A 10 -8.61 -13.70 -10.29
N HIS A 11 -9.29 -13.82 -11.44
CA HIS A 11 -10.26 -12.82 -11.90
C HIS A 11 -11.42 -12.58 -10.91
N HIS A 12 -11.81 -13.58 -10.13
CA HIS A 12 -12.85 -13.44 -9.11
C HIS A 12 -12.36 -12.80 -7.80
N ASN A 13 -11.04 -12.62 -7.62
CA ASN A 13 -10.50 -12.02 -6.40
C ASN A 13 -10.55 -10.49 -6.40
N ILE A 14 -10.95 -9.85 -7.50
CA ILE A 14 -10.98 -8.40 -7.67
C ILE A 14 -12.30 -7.97 -8.29
N ASP A 15 -12.63 -6.69 -8.14
CA ASP A 15 -13.72 -6.11 -8.90
C ASP A 15 -13.25 -5.85 -10.34
N ILE A 16 -14.13 -6.14 -11.30
CA ILE A 16 -13.87 -5.92 -12.72
C ILE A 16 -15.03 -5.13 -13.30
N GLU A 17 -14.72 -4.04 -14.00
CA GLU A 17 -15.71 -3.32 -14.79
C GLU A 17 -15.82 -3.95 -16.18
N ASP A 18 -17.03 -4.28 -16.61
CA ASP A 18 -17.30 -4.64 -17.99
C ASP A 18 -17.40 -3.36 -18.84
N PRO A 19 -16.42 -3.10 -19.74
CA PRO A 19 -16.38 -1.87 -20.51
C PRO A 19 -17.52 -1.74 -21.53
N LYS A 20 -18.25 -2.82 -21.83
CA LYS A 20 -19.37 -2.80 -22.79
C LYS A 20 -20.70 -2.50 -22.11
N THR A 21 -20.86 -2.92 -20.87
CA THR A 21 -22.12 -2.77 -20.13
C THR A 21 -22.03 -1.73 -19.02
N GLY A 22 -20.83 -1.24 -18.68
CA GLY A 22 -20.57 -0.34 -17.56
C GLY A 22 -20.88 -0.97 -16.20
N LYS A 23 -21.08 -2.30 -16.15
CA LYS A 23 -21.43 -3.01 -14.93
C LYS A 23 -20.18 -3.45 -14.20
N ILE A 24 -20.18 -3.26 -12.88
CA ILE A 24 -19.13 -3.77 -12.01
C ILE A 24 -19.48 -5.20 -11.62
N GLN A 25 -18.59 -6.13 -11.93
CA GLN A 25 -18.58 -7.48 -11.39
C GLN A 25 -17.79 -7.46 -10.09
N HIS A 26 -18.46 -7.77 -8.99
CA HIS A 26 -17.86 -7.77 -7.66
C HIS A 26 -17.02 -9.02 -7.43
N GLY A 27 -15.82 -8.84 -6.90
CA GLY A 27 -14.96 -9.96 -6.51
C GLY A 27 -15.44 -10.62 -5.21
N ASP A 28 -15.08 -11.89 -5.05
CA ASP A 28 -15.44 -12.75 -3.92
C ASP A 28 -14.97 -12.20 -2.56
N TRP A 29 -13.95 -11.34 -2.57
CA TRP A 29 -13.44 -10.67 -1.37
C TRP A 29 -14.51 -9.84 -0.65
N ARG A 30 -15.55 -9.38 -1.34
CA ARG A 30 -16.68 -8.62 -0.77
C ARG A 30 -17.67 -9.50 0.01
N GLY A 31 -17.70 -10.81 -0.28
CA GLY A 31 -18.52 -11.80 0.42
C GLY A 31 -17.83 -12.42 1.63
N ALA A 32 -16.57 -12.09 1.89
CA ALA A 32 -15.82 -12.61 3.03
C ALA A 32 -16.40 -12.06 4.35
N THR A 33 -17.09 -12.91 5.10
CA THR A 33 -17.66 -12.59 6.42
C THR A 33 -16.59 -12.56 7.52
N GLU A 34 -15.51 -13.31 7.34
CA GLU A 34 -14.38 -13.36 8.27
C GLU A 34 -13.22 -12.56 7.69
N LEU A 35 -13.10 -11.30 8.12
CA LEU A 35 -11.93 -10.50 7.83
C LEU A 35 -10.74 -11.05 8.62
N THR A 36 -9.70 -11.50 7.92
CA THR A 36 -8.44 -11.88 8.56
C THR A 36 -7.89 -10.66 9.30
N SER A 37 -7.76 -10.79 10.62
CA SER A 37 -7.15 -9.73 11.44
C SER A 37 -5.73 -9.49 10.94
N LEU A 38 -5.42 -8.21 10.64
CA LEU A 38 -4.07 -7.82 10.28
C LEU A 38 -3.15 -8.15 11.45
N ALA A 39 -2.24 -9.10 11.25
CA ALA A 39 -1.20 -9.36 12.20
C ALA A 39 -0.31 -8.11 12.30
N VAL A 40 -0.14 -7.58 13.51
CA VAL A 40 0.86 -6.55 13.76
C VAL A 40 2.20 -7.10 13.31
N SER A 41 2.84 -6.44 12.34
CA SER A 41 4.14 -6.86 11.86
C SER A 41 5.13 -6.90 13.02
N THR A 42 5.51 -8.09 13.45
CA THR A 42 6.49 -8.32 14.53
C THR A 42 7.92 -7.96 14.09
N GLN A 43 8.11 -7.60 12.82
CA GLN A 43 9.40 -7.18 12.26
C GLN A 43 9.75 -5.76 12.70
N LYS A 44 10.19 -5.63 13.96
CA LYS A 44 10.77 -4.40 14.52
C LYS A 44 11.89 -3.82 13.64
N SER A 45 12.58 -4.66 12.86
CA SER A 45 13.65 -4.24 11.93
C SER A 45 13.12 -3.42 10.75
N LEU A 46 11.96 -3.78 10.17
CA LEU A 46 11.36 -3.04 9.06
C LEU A 46 10.88 -1.66 9.51
N TYR A 47 10.29 -1.57 10.71
CA TYR A 47 9.87 -0.29 11.28
C TYR A 47 11.05 0.66 11.48
N ARG A 48 12.18 0.16 12.01
CA ARG A 48 13.41 0.95 12.16
C ARG A 48 13.96 1.43 10.81
N LYS A 49 13.99 0.55 9.81
CA LYS A 49 14.43 0.91 8.45
C LYS A 49 13.53 1.96 7.83
N ALA A 50 12.21 1.78 7.90
CA ALA A 50 11.23 2.74 7.39
C ALA A 50 11.33 4.10 8.08
N LYS A 51 11.47 4.12 9.42
CA LYS A 51 11.68 5.35 10.20
C LYS A 51 12.95 6.08 9.77
N ASN A 52 14.06 5.36 9.58
CA ASN A 52 15.32 5.95 9.15
C ASN A 52 15.22 6.55 7.73
N VAL A 53 14.59 5.84 6.80
CA VAL A 53 14.38 6.35 5.44
C VAL A 53 13.51 7.61 5.46
N ARG A 54 12.40 7.59 6.18
CA ARG A 54 11.52 8.76 6.35
C ARG A 54 12.27 9.95 6.93
N ASN A 55 13.08 9.73 7.98
CA ASN A 55 13.84 10.80 8.62
C ASN A 55 14.87 11.42 7.66
N LYS A 56 15.58 10.61 6.86
CA LYS A 56 16.52 11.11 5.85
C LYS A 56 15.86 12.03 4.82
N TYR A 57 14.71 11.63 4.29
CA TYR A 57 13.98 12.47 3.34
C TYR A 57 13.46 13.74 4.00
N LYS A 58 12.94 13.64 5.23
CA LYS A 58 12.52 14.81 6.00
C LYS A 58 13.67 15.80 6.20
N GLU A 59 14.85 15.32 6.59
CA GLU A 59 16.04 16.17 6.77
C GLU A 59 16.45 16.85 5.46
N TYR A 60 16.46 16.11 4.35
CA TYR A 60 16.79 16.66 3.03
C TYR A 60 15.82 17.78 2.62
N TYR A 61 14.51 17.51 2.68
CA TYR A 61 13.49 18.50 2.26
C TYR A 61 13.32 19.66 3.25
N ASN A 62 13.78 19.51 4.50
CA ASN A 62 13.85 20.62 5.45
C ASN A 62 15.16 21.42 5.35
N SER A 63 16.09 21.02 4.47
CA SER A 63 17.39 21.68 4.30
C SER A 63 17.69 21.93 2.81
N LEU A 64 18.47 21.06 2.18
CA LEU A 64 18.98 21.21 0.81
C LEU A 64 17.89 21.18 -0.25
N GLY A 65 16.85 20.37 -0.04
CA GLY A 65 15.70 20.25 -0.92
C GLY A 65 14.53 21.14 -0.53
N ALA A 66 14.74 22.11 0.37
CA ALA A 66 13.70 23.02 0.76
C ALA A 66 13.25 23.87 -0.43
N VAL A 67 11.94 24.01 -0.60
CA VAL A 67 11.32 24.77 -1.68
C VAL A 67 10.48 25.90 -1.11
N ASP A 68 10.48 27.05 -1.78
CA ASP A 68 9.96 28.33 -1.26
C ASP A 68 8.52 28.27 -0.71
N PHE A 69 7.68 27.38 -1.23
CA PHE A 69 6.31 27.24 -0.76
C PHE A 69 6.17 26.49 0.58
N GLN A 70 7.19 25.76 1.03
CA GLN A 70 7.15 25.04 2.31
C GLN A 70 7.17 25.97 3.51
N HIS A 71 7.73 27.18 3.37
CA HIS A 71 7.69 28.21 4.40
C HIS A 71 6.33 28.92 4.52
N LYS A 72 5.43 28.74 3.54
CA LYS A 72 4.10 29.37 3.53
C LYS A 72 3.05 28.62 4.37
N PHE A 73 3.40 27.46 4.93
CA PHE A 73 2.51 26.64 5.76
C PHE A 73 2.84 26.69 7.26
N VAL A 74 3.75 27.55 7.70
CA VAL A 74 4.00 27.80 9.13
C VAL A 74 3.07 28.94 9.56
N TYR A 75 1.95 28.57 10.21
CA TYR A 75 1.06 29.49 10.93
C TYR A 75 1.30 29.36 12.43
#